data_AF-A0A1L3SLY4-F1
#
_entry.id   AF-A0A1L3SLY4-F1
#
_cell.length_a   1.000
_cell.length_b   1.000
_cell.length_c   1.000
_cell.angle_alpha   90.00
_cell.angle_beta   90.00
_cell.angle_gamma   90.00
#
_symmetry.space_group_name_H-M   'P 1'
#
loop_
_entity.id
_entity.type
_entity.pdbx_description
1 polymer ?
#
loop_
_entity_poly.entity_id
_entity_poly.type
_entity_poly.pdbx_seq_one_letter_code
_entity_poly.pdbx_strand_id
1 'polypeptide(L)'
;MKSLGLLLALLALPIATAPASAQALADQMTCDQAVAYYEKHGVIYVLANGKFAVPLRVGVPVSQAKTLQCQDRGTTPRPYTVATKDAWRCTIAVSC
;
A
#
# COMPACT_ATOMS: atom_id res chain seq x y z
N MET A 1 1.96 61.41 26.52
CA MET A 1 1.01 60.34 26.14
C MET A 1 1.80 59.09 25.84
N LYS A 2 1.86 58.13 26.78
CA LYS A 2 2.69 56.92 26.69
C LYS A 2 1.82 55.76 26.22
N SER A 3 2.22 55.19 25.09
CA SER A 3 1.57 54.09 24.37
C SER A 3 1.50 52.83 25.23
N LEU A 4 0.28 52.40 25.56
CA LEU A 4 0.01 51.11 26.18
C LEU A 4 -0.10 50.06 25.05
N GLY A 5 1.03 49.44 24.72
CA GLY A 5 1.09 48.29 23.81
C GLY A 5 0.43 47.09 24.47
N LEU A 6 -0.85 46.86 24.14
CA LEU A 6 -1.59 45.71 24.65
C LEU A 6 -1.20 44.46 23.86
N LEU A 7 -0.58 43.54 24.61
CA LEU A 7 -0.36 42.14 24.30
C LEU A 7 -1.54 41.50 23.54
N LEU A 8 -1.37 41.29 22.24
CA LEU A 8 -2.04 40.21 21.50
C LEU A 8 -0.95 39.35 20.86
N ALA A 9 -0.19 38.65 21.71
CA ALA A 9 0.50 37.44 21.30
C ALA A 9 -0.58 36.39 21.04
N LEU A 10 -1.17 36.44 19.85
CA LEU A 10 -1.96 35.34 19.31
C LEU A 10 -1.11 34.08 19.46
N LEU A 11 -1.63 33.14 20.25
CA LEU A 11 -1.16 31.78 20.28
C LEU A 11 -1.19 31.24 18.85
N ALA A 12 -0.03 31.25 18.20
CA ALA A 12 0.22 30.48 17.00
C ALA A 12 0.18 29.00 17.44
N LEU A 13 -1.02 28.40 17.40
CA LEU A 13 -1.14 26.95 17.40
C LEU A 13 -0.51 26.48 16.09
N PRO A 14 0.63 25.76 16.11
CA PRO A 14 1.03 25.01 14.95
C PRO A 14 -0.01 23.90 14.79
N ILE A 15 -0.91 24.06 13.83
CA ILE A 15 -1.73 22.96 13.34
C ILE A 15 -0.74 22.00 12.69
N ALA A 16 -0.23 21.05 13.49
CA ALA A 16 0.54 19.93 13.01
C ALA A 16 -0.40 19.09 12.14
N THR A 17 -0.46 19.44 10.86
CA THR A 17 -1.09 18.63 9.83
C THR A 17 -0.27 17.35 9.76
N ALA A 18 -0.74 16.30 10.46
CA ALA A 18 -0.20 14.97 10.27
C ALA A 18 -0.29 14.68 8.76
N PRO A 19 0.82 14.29 8.10
CA PRO A 19 0.75 13.96 6.68
C PRO A 19 -0.26 12.83 6.55
N ALA A 20 -1.34 13.09 5.83
CA ALA A 20 -2.23 12.04 5.36
C ALA A 20 -1.33 11.07 4.60
N SER A 21 -1.07 9.91 5.20
CA SER A 21 -0.21 8.90 4.60
C SER A 21 -0.92 8.44 3.34
N ALA A 22 -0.52 8.99 2.20
CA ALA A 22 -1.00 8.56 0.90
C ALA A 22 -0.73 7.05 0.81
N GLN A 23 -1.80 6.26 0.70
CA GLN A 23 -1.67 4.82 0.54
C GLN A 23 -0.84 4.58 -0.72
N ALA A 24 0.30 3.91 -0.55
CA ALA A 24 1.18 3.65 -1.66
C ALA A 24 0.51 2.64 -2.59
N LEU A 25 0.20 3.08 -3.81
CA LEU A 25 -0.47 2.29 -4.82
C LEU A 25 0.54 1.44 -5.60
N ALA A 26 0.13 0.25 -6.01
CA ALA A 26 0.94 -0.69 -6.79
C ALA A 26 1.48 -0.06 -8.08
N ASP A 27 0.67 0.76 -8.77
CA ASP A 27 1.02 1.44 -10.03
C ASP A 27 2.11 2.51 -9.86
N GLN A 28 2.35 2.97 -8.63
CA GLN A 28 3.40 3.92 -8.29
C GLN A 28 4.68 3.25 -7.78
N MET A 29 4.64 1.93 -7.56
CA MET A 29 5.79 1.12 -7.13
C MET A 29 6.45 0.46 -8.33
N THR A 30 7.73 0.12 -8.20
CA THR A 30 8.38 -0.92 -9.02
C THR A 30 7.88 -2.30 -8.61
N CYS A 31 8.10 -3.32 -9.43
CA CYS A 31 7.67 -4.69 -9.10
C CYS A 31 8.33 -5.18 -7.80
N ASP A 32 9.63 -4.93 -7.63
CA ASP A 32 10.36 -5.29 -6.40
C ASP A 32 9.79 -4.58 -5.16
N GLN A 33 9.44 -3.29 -5.29
CA GLN A 33 8.80 -2.55 -4.22
C GLN A 33 7.41 -3.10 -3.89
N ALA A 34 6.62 -3.48 -4.89
CA ALA A 34 5.29 -4.07 -4.70
C ALA A 34 5.37 -5.42 -3.99
N VAL A 35 6.32 -6.28 -4.39
CA VAL A 35 6.59 -7.57 -3.72
C VAL A 35 6.99 -7.34 -2.26
N ALA A 36 8.00 -6.49 -2.02
CA ALA A 36 8.48 -6.20 -0.67
C ALA A 36 7.40 -5.57 0.23
N TYR A 37 6.57 -4.69 -0.35
CA TYR A 37 5.43 -4.09 0.36
C TYR A 37 4.41 -5.16 0.76
N TYR A 38 4.03 -6.04 -0.17
CA TYR A 38 3.08 -7.11 0.11
C TYR A 38 3.63 -8.12 1.13
N GLU A 39 4.90 -8.48 1.05
CA GLU A 39 5.56 -9.35 2.04
C GLU A 39 5.54 -8.76 3.44
N LYS A 40 5.79 -7.45 3.56
CA LYS A 40 5.84 -6.75 4.84
C LYS A 40 4.46 -6.53 5.45
N HIS A 41 3.46 -6.22 4.62
CA HIS A 41 2.16 -5.74 5.09
C HIS A 41 1.00 -6.73 4.89
N GLY A 42 1.17 -7.76 4.06
CA GLY A 42 0.11 -8.71 3.70
C GLY A 42 -1.06 -8.06 2.92
N VAL A 43 -0.85 -6.86 2.40
CA VAL A 43 -1.84 -6.09 1.64
C VAL A 43 -1.11 -5.25 0.58
N ILE A 44 -1.75 -5.04 -0.56
CA ILE A 44 -1.34 -4.04 -1.55
C ILE A 44 -2.56 -3.21 -1.95
N TYR A 45 -2.35 -1.96 -2.36
CA TYR A 45 -3.43 -1.10 -2.85
C TYR A 45 -3.35 -1.00 -4.37
N VAL A 46 -4.46 -1.26 -5.06
CA VAL A 46 -4.55 -1.12 -6.53
C VAL A 46 -5.64 -0.12 -6.90
N LEU A 47 -5.54 0.48 -8.09
CA LEU A 47 -6.61 1.31 -8.64
C LEU A 47 -7.69 0.44 -9.29
N ALA A 48 -8.86 0.37 -8.68
CA ALA A 48 -10.06 -0.12 -9.35
C ALA A 48 -10.69 0.98 -10.19
N ASN A 49 -11.05 0.64 -11.44
CA ASN A 49 -11.68 1.53 -12.41
C ASN A 49 -10.91 2.85 -12.61
N GLY A 50 -9.59 2.84 -12.38
CA GLY A 50 -8.71 4.01 -12.48
C GLY A 50 -8.95 5.12 -11.46
N LYS A 51 -9.77 4.88 -10.42
CA LYS A 51 -10.22 5.95 -9.50
C LYS A 51 -10.13 5.60 -8.02
N PHE A 52 -10.30 4.33 -7.67
CA PHE A 52 -10.44 3.93 -6.27
C PHE A 52 -9.25 3.07 -5.83
N ALA A 53 -8.54 3.51 -4.81
CA ALA A 53 -7.53 2.71 -4.14
C ALA A 53 -8.22 1.60 -3.32
N VAL A 54 -8.08 0.35 -3.74
CA VAL A 54 -8.70 -0.80 -3.07
C VAL A 54 -7.62 -1.69 -2.45
N PRO A 55 -7.73 -2.04 -1.15
CA PRO A 55 -6.80 -2.97 -0.53
C PRO A 55 -7.08 -4.41 -1.04
N LEU A 56 -6.03 -5.10 -1.45
CA LEU A 56 -6.04 -6.50 -1.83
C LEU A 56 -5.21 -7.32 -0.83
N ARG A 57 -5.83 -8.37 -0.29
CA ARG A 57 -5.20 -9.39 0.57
C ARG A 57 -5.44 -10.75 -0.09
N VAL A 58 -4.43 -11.25 -0.78
CA VAL A 58 -4.55 -12.34 -1.74
C VAL A 58 -3.49 -13.40 -1.46
N GLY A 59 -3.92 -14.55 -0.92
CA GLY A 59 -3.04 -15.70 -0.69
C GLY A 59 -1.78 -15.37 0.15
N VAL A 60 -0.73 -16.15 -0.08
CA VAL A 60 0.56 -16.02 0.59
C VAL A 60 1.55 -15.25 -0.30
N PRO A 61 2.54 -14.54 0.27
CA PRO A 61 3.57 -13.88 -0.52
C PRO A 61 4.32 -14.85 -1.44
N VAL A 62 4.85 -14.35 -2.57
CA VAL A 62 5.56 -15.18 -3.55
C VAL A 62 6.76 -15.93 -2.95
N SER A 63 7.46 -15.34 -1.98
CA SER A 63 8.54 -16.00 -1.22
C SER A 63 8.08 -17.23 -0.44
N GLN A 64 6.80 -17.30 -0.09
CA GLN A 64 6.16 -18.41 0.64
C GLN A 64 5.35 -19.34 -0.28
N ALA A 65 5.40 -19.16 -1.60
CA ALA A 65 4.62 -19.97 -2.54
C ALA A 65 4.87 -21.49 -2.38
N LYS A 66 6.09 -21.89 -2.03
CA LYS A 66 6.48 -23.29 -1.84
C LYS A 66 5.83 -23.96 -0.64
N THR A 67 5.37 -23.17 0.34
CA THR A 67 4.72 -23.69 1.56
C THR A 67 3.20 -23.75 1.41
N LEU A 68 2.64 -23.20 0.33
CA LEU A 68 1.21 -23.20 0.10
C LEU A 68 0.73 -24.61 -0.29
N GLN A 69 -0.11 -25.20 0.53
CA GLN A 69 -0.81 -26.45 0.25
C GLN A 69 -2.28 -26.17 0.01
N CYS A 70 -2.78 -26.46 -1.19
CA CYS A 70 -4.20 -26.33 -1.51
C CYS A 70 -4.96 -27.53 -0.95
N GLN A 71 -6.11 -27.29 -0.30
CA GLN A 71 -6.90 -28.33 0.37
C GLN A 71 -7.42 -29.39 -0.60
N ASP A 72 -7.74 -28.98 -1.83
CA ASP A 72 -8.17 -29.88 -2.89
C ASP A 72 -6.95 -30.52 -3.57
N ARG A 73 -6.87 -31.85 -3.53
CA ARG A 73 -5.85 -32.61 -4.25
C ARG A 73 -5.90 -32.24 -5.73
N GLY A 74 -4.82 -31.64 -6.25
CA GLY A 74 -4.67 -31.27 -7.65
C GLY A 74 -4.87 -29.78 -7.97
N THR A 75 -5.31 -28.96 -7.01
CA THR A 75 -5.35 -27.51 -7.21
C THR A 75 -3.94 -26.96 -7.26
N THR A 76 -3.54 -26.49 -8.44
CA THR A 76 -2.23 -25.87 -8.66
C THR A 76 -2.27 -24.43 -8.14
N PRO A 77 -1.36 -24.04 -7.23
CA PRO A 77 -1.21 -22.65 -6.80
C PRO A 77 -1.15 -21.69 -7.98
N ARG A 78 -1.95 -20.61 -7.93
CA ARG A 78 -2.06 -19.61 -8.98
C ARG A 78 -1.35 -18.32 -8.57
N PRO A 79 -0.53 -17.72 -9.44
CA PRO A 79 0.07 -16.42 -9.16
C PRO A 79 -1.00 -15.33 -9.21
N TYR A 80 -0.91 -14.39 -8.27
CA TYR A 80 -1.67 -13.15 -8.28
C TYR A 80 -0.77 -12.01 -8.76
N THR A 81 -1.15 -11.38 -9.87
CA THR A 81 -0.37 -10.31 -10.49
C THR A 81 -1.06 -8.96 -10.38
N VAL A 82 -0.27 -7.92 -10.12
CA VAL A 82 -0.71 -6.52 -10.18
C VAL A 82 0.08 -5.76 -11.25
N ALA A 83 -0.46 -4.64 -11.71
CA ALA A 83 0.29 -3.69 -12.52
C ALA A 83 1.14 -2.78 -11.62
N THR A 84 2.39 -2.56 -12.03
CA THR A 84 3.35 -1.67 -11.38
C THR A 84 3.90 -0.67 -12.40
N LYS A 85 4.65 0.33 -11.93
CA LYS A 85 5.23 1.39 -12.77
C LYS A 85 6.11 0.86 -13.91
N ASP A 86 6.80 -0.24 -13.64
CA ASP A 86 7.82 -0.87 -14.48
C ASP A 86 7.37 -2.20 -15.12
N ALA A 87 6.26 -2.79 -14.66
CA ALA A 87 5.76 -4.06 -15.17
C ALA A 87 4.23 -4.11 -15.19
N TRP A 88 3.66 -4.50 -16.34
CA TRP A 88 2.22 -4.71 -16.47
C TRP A 88 1.72 -5.97 -15.73
N ARG A 89 2.63 -6.91 -15.41
CA ARG A 89 2.36 -8.13 -14.63
C ARG A 89 3.48 -8.38 -13.62
N CYS A 90 3.28 -7.92 -12.40
CA CYS A 90 4.13 -8.20 -11.26
C CYS A 90 3.46 -9.21 -10.33
N THR A 91 4.02 -10.41 -10.17
CA THR A 91 3.51 -11.42 -9.25
C THR A 91 3.90 -11.07 -7.82
N ILE A 92 2.92 -10.76 -6.98
CA ILE A 92 3.16 -10.38 -5.57
C ILE A 92 2.83 -11.51 -4.59
N ALA A 93 1.94 -12.41 -4.99
CA ALA A 93 1.39 -13.44 -4.13
C ALA A 93 0.99 -14.68 -4.93
N VAL A 94 0.72 -15.75 -4.22
CA VAL A 94 0.22 -17.01 -4.75
C VAL A 94 -0.96 -17.46 -3.90
N SER A 95 -2.04 -17.88 -4.54
CA SER A 95 -3.23 -18.40 -3.86
C SER A 95 -3.67 -19.73 -4.45
N CYS A 96 -4.46 -20.45 -3.65
CA CYS A 96 -5.43 -21.41 -4.14
C CYS A 96 -6.73 -20.63 -4.37
#